data_AF-A0A0M4NHF4-F1
#
_entry.id   AF-A0A0M4NHF4-F1
#
_cell.length_a   1.000
_cell.length_b   1.000
_cell.length_c   1.000
_cell.angle_alpha   90.00
_cell.angle_beta   90.00
_cell.angle_gamma   90.00
#
_symmetry.space_group_name_H-M   'P 1'
#
loop_
_entity.id
_entity.type
_entity.pdbx_description
1 polymer ?
#
loop_
_entity_poly.entity_id
_entity_poly.type
_entity_poly.pdbx_seq_one_letter_code
_entity_poly.pdbx_strand_id
1 'polypeptide(L)' 'MLLKENRKKILLIWDNLSVHKSKAVNVFLQQHTKRFRVEFLPPYAPELNPQVYI' A
#
# COMPACT_ATOMS: atom_id res chain seq x y z
N MET A 1 -8.13 -4.23 14.56
CA MET A 1 -7.86 -5.09 13.37
C MET A 1 -8.18 -4.29 12.09
N LEU A 2 -7.18 -3.68 11.43
CA LEU A 2 -7.39 -2.59 10.44
C LEU A 2 -8.42 -2.92 9.34
N LEU A 3 -8.31 -4.11 8.74
CA LEU A 3 -9.20 -4.52 7.65
C LEU A 3 -10.54 -5.12 8.12
N LYS A 4 -10.64 -5.57 9.37
CA LYS A 4 -11.89 -6.15 9.87
C LYS A 4 -12.86 -5.07 10.36
N GLU A 5 -12.32 -4.01 10.96
CA GLU A 5 -13.10 -2.93 11.58
C GLU A 5 -13.40 -1.77 10.62
N ASN A 6 -12.56 -1.52 9.62
CA ASN A 6 -12.72 -0.35 8.76
C ASN A 6 -13.31 -0.69 7.38
N ARG A 7 -14.61 -0.46 7.16
CA ARG A 7 -15.28 -0.71 5.87
C ARG A 7 -15.06 0.37 4.80
N LYS A 8 -14.37 1.47 5.13
CA LYS A 8 -14.13 2.58 4.19
C LYS A 8 -13.13 2.20 3.10
N LYS A 9 -13.09 3.00 2.03
CA LYS A 9 -12.00 2.95 1.04
C LYS A 9 -10.68 3.29 1.72
N ILE A 10 -9.64 2.55 1.36
CA ILE A 10 -8.29 2.66 1.91
C ILE A 10 -7.36 3.09 0.79
N LEU A 11 -6.64 4.20 1.01
CA LEU A 11 -5.50 4.59 0.19
C LEU A 11 -4.25 3.99 0.85
N LEU A 12 -3.51 3.20 0.08
CA LEU A 12 -2.27 2.57 0.49
C LEU A 12 -1.14 3.24 -0.26
N ILE A 13 -0.26 3.92 0.48
CA ILE A 13 0.96 4.53 -0.05
C ILE A 13 2.11 3.62 0.38
N TRP A 14 2.81 3.05 -0.59
CA TRP A 14 3.93 2.14 -0.33
C TRP A 14 5.23 2.64 -0.93
N ASP A 15 6.34 2.31 -0.27
CA ASP A 15 7.63 2.45 -0.89
C ASP A 15 7.78 1.43 -2.04
N ASN A 16 8.70 1.71 -2.96
CA ASN A 16 8.86 0.90 -4.17
C ASN A 16 9.70 -0.37 -3.95
N LEU A 17 9.86 -0.84 -2.69
CA LEU A 17 10.67 -2.02 -2.39
C LEU A 17 10.08 -3.28 -3.03
N SER A 18 10.97 -4.16 -3.51
CA SER A 18 10.59 -5.38 -4.22
C SER A 18 9.75 -6.34 -3.37
N VAL A 19 9.90 -6.32 -2.04
CA VAL A 19 9.13 -7.14 -1.10
C VAL A 19 7.62 -6.87 -1.16
N HIS A 20 7.21 -5.64 -1.51
CA HIS A 20 5.80 -5.27 -1.65
C HIS A 20 5.17 -5.75 -2.97
N LYS A 21 5.98 -6.26 -3.90
CA LYS A 21 5.54 -6.70 -5.25
C LYS A 21 5.31 -8.20 -5.33
N SER A 22 5.16 -8.89 -4.21
CA SER A 22 4.90 -10.33 -4.21
C SER A 22 3.60 -10.64 -4.98
N LYS A 23 3.58 -11.78 -5.68
CA LYS A 23 2.40 -12.21 -6.46
C LYS A 23 1.15 -12.31 -5.57
N ALA A 24 1.30 -12.80 -4.34
CA ALA A 24 0.19 -12.93 -3.39
C ALA A 24 -0.44 -11.58 -3.02
N VAL A 25 0.40 -10.57 -2.77
CA VAL A 25 -0.05 -9.20 -2.47
C VAL A 25 -0.79 -8.59 -3.66
N ASN A 26 -0.24 -8.74 -4.86
CA ASN A 26 -0.88 -8.23 -6.07
C ASN A 26 -2.24 -8.88 -6.33
N VAL A 27 -2.36 -10.21 -6.16
CA VAL A 27 -3.64 -10.92 -6.30
C VAL A 27 -4.67 -10.41 -5.28
N PHE A 28 -4.26 -10.23 -4.02
CA PHE A 28 -5.13 -9.69 -2.98
C PHE A 28 -5.64 -8.28 -3.33
N LEU A 29 -4.74 -7.38 -3.74
CA LEU A 29 -5.10 -6.00 -4.09
C LEU A 29 -6.03 -5.96 -5.31
N GLN A 30 -5.81 -6.82 -6.32
CA GLN A 30 -6.67 -6.92 -7.50
C GLN A 30 -8.09 -7.39 -7.15
N GLN A 31 -8.23 -8.34 -6.23
CA GLN A 31 -9.54 -8.81 -5.75
C GLN A 31 -10.32 -7.73 -4.97
N HIS A 32 -9.62 -6.72 -4.46
CA HIS A 32 -10.18 -5.70 -3.59
C HIS A 32 -10.05 -4.25 -4.12
N THR A 33 -9.93 -4.06 -5.43
CA THR A 33 -9.80 -2.73 -6.09
C THR A 33 -10.92 -1.74 -5.75
N LYS A 34 -12.14 -2.21 -5.43
CA LYS A 34 -13.23 -1.33 -4.97
C LYS A 34 -12.95 -0.68 -3.61
N ARG A 35 -12.10 -1.34 -2.81
CA ARG A 35 -11.79 -0.96 -1.43
C ARG A 35 -10.39 -0.37 -1.29
N PHE A 36 -9.44 -0.78 -2.12
CA PHE A 36 -8.06 -0.29 -2.08
C PHE A 36 -7.70 0.51 -3.32
N ARG A 37 -7.12 1.68 -3.10
CA ARG A 37 -6.30 2.39 -4.07
C ARG A 37 -4.85 2.29 -3.62
N VAL A 38 -3.96 1.88 -4.51
CA VAL A 38 -2.54 1.69 -4.19
C VAL A 38 -1.73 2.66 -5.03
N GLU A 39 -0.88 3.43 -4.37
CA GLU A 39 0.06 4.36 -4.99
C GLU A 39 1.47 4.00 -4.50
N PHE A 40 2.43 3.94 -5.42
CA PHE A 40 3.83 3.68 -5.10
C PHE A 40 4.60 4.99 -5.10
N LEU A 41 5.43 5.18 -4.08
CA LEU A 41 6.37 6.29 -4.06
C LEU A 41 7.44 6.10 -5.14
N PRO A 42 8.00 7.20 -5.68
CA PRO A 42 9.16 7.13 -6.55
C PRO A 42 10.31 6.35 -5.88
N PRO A 43 11.10 5.59 -6.65
CA PRO A 43 12.28 4.94 -6.09
C PRO A 43 13.24 6.00 -5.52
N TYR A 44 13.86 5.69 -4.38
CA TYR A 44 14.84 6.55 -3.70
C TYR A 44 14.33 7.93 -3.25
N ALA A 45 13.03 8.06 -2.95
CA ALA A 45 12.45 9.28 -2.37
C ALA A 45 12.04 9.07 -0.89
N PRO A 46 13.00 8.84 0.04
CA PRO A 46 12.70 8.64 1.46
C PRO A 46 12.01 9.84 2.11
N GLU A 47 12.25 11.06 1.63
CA GLU A 47 11.62 12.29 2.09
C GLU A 47 10.09 12.32 1.89
N LEU A 48 9.59 11.51 0.95
CA LEU A 48 8.15 11.38 0.68
C LEU A 48 7.49 10.30 1.54
N ASN A 49 8.27 9.48 2.26
CA ASN A 49 7.74 8.43 3.10
C ASN A 49 7.53 8.96 4.53
N PRO A 50 6.26 9.14 4.98
CA PRO A 50 5.98 9.64 6.32
C PRO A 50 6.50 8.72 7.43
N GLN A 51 6.79 7.45 7.14
CA GLN A 51 7.35 6.50 8.11
C GLN A 51 8.81 6.79 8.46
N VAL A 52 9.56 7.52 7.63
CA VAL A 52 10.99 7.81 7.87
C VAL A 52 11.18 8.76 9.08
N TYR A 53 10.14 9.51 9.43
CA TYR A 53 10.18 10.52 10.50
C TYR A 53 9.41 10.11 11.78
N ILE A 54 9.03 8.83 11.90
CA ILE A 54 8.29 8.27 13.05
C ILE A 54 9.23 7.48 13.96
#